data_AF-A0A9Q9HRT8-F1
#
_entry.id   AF-A0A9Q9HRT8-F1
#
_cell.length_a   1.000
_cell.length_b   1.000
_cell.length_c   1.000
_cell.angle_alpha   90.00
_cell.angle_beta   90.00
_cell.angle_gamma   90.00
#
_symmetry.space_group_name_H-M   'P 1'
#
loop_
_entity.id
_entity.type
_entity.pdbx_description
1 polymer ?
#
loop_
_entity_poly.entity_id
_entity_poly.type
_entity_poly.pdbx_seq_one_letter_code
_entity_poly.pdbx_strand_id
1 'polypeptide(L)' 'MTLSEAFLWPGTKVCERLGVDPEGEAGLIRWMVNTLVYLTVSLIAVWIIAV' A
#
# COMPACT_ATOMS: atom_id res chain seq x y z
N MET A 1 -15.30 0.83 6.99
CA MET A 1 -14.18 0.40 6.16
C MET A 1 -14.68 -0.54 5.09
N THR A 2 -14.63 -0.11 3.85
CA THR A 2 -14.80 -0.94 2.66
C THR A 2 -13.57 -1.85 2.48
N LEU A 3 -13.71 -2.96 1.77
CA LEU A 3 -12.59 -3.86 1.46
C LEU A 3 -11.43 -3.12 0.76
N SER A 4 -11.77 -2.15 -0.08
CA SER A 4 -10.81 -1.30 -0.78
C SER A 4 -9.98 -0.44 0.19
N GLU A 5 -10.60 0.13 1.23
CA GLU A 5 -9.87 0.91 2.25
C GLU A 5 -8.93 0.04 3.08
N ALA A 6 -9.34 -1.19 3.39
CA ALA A 6 -8.48 -2.14 4.11
C ALA A 6 -7.26 -2.52 3.27
N PHE A 7 -7.44 -2.76 1.97
CA PHE A 7 -6.35 -3.06 1.04
C PHE A 7 -5.44 -1.84 0.82
N LEU A 8 -5.98 -0.63 0.84
CA LEU A 8 -5.18 0.57 0.61
C LEU A 8 -4.52 1.14 1.88
N TRP A 9 -4.73 0.51 3.03
CA TRP A 9 -4.29 0.99 4.35
C TRP A 9 -2.80 1.32 4.48
N PRO A 10 -1.84 0.53 3.94
CA PRO A 10 -0.42 0.85 4.06
C PRO A 10 -0.09 2.22 3.46
N GLY A 11 -0.60 2.51 2.27
CA GLY A 11 -0.47 3.79 1.60
C GLY A 11 -1.17 4.92 2.34
N THR A 12 -2.38 4.67 2.87
CA THR A 12 -3.12 5.66 3.68
C THR A 12 -2.31 6.06 4.91
N LYS A 13 -1.68 5.10 5.60
CA LYS A 13 -0.84 5.38 6.77
C LYS A 13 0.41 6.20 6.44
N VAL A 14 1.01 5.99 5.27
CA VAL A 14 2.14 6.80 4.83
C VAL A 14 1.70 8.22 4.49
N CYS A 15 0.58 8.40 3.78
CA CYS A 15 0.02 9.72 3.52
C CYS A 15 -0.31 10.48 4.82
N GLU A 16 -0.94 9.82 5.80
CA GLU A 16 -1.21 10.40 7.12
C GLU A 16 0.08 10.85 7.84
N ARG A 17 1.15 10.06 7.77
CA ARG A 17 2.45 10.42 8.37
C ARG A 17 3.13 11.58 7.67
N LEU A 18 2.90 11.74 6.37
CA LEU A 18 3.41 12.85 5.58
C LEU A 18 2.57 14.12 5.73
N GLY A 19 1.45 14.06 6.48
CA GLY A 19 0.54 15.19 6.67
C GLY A 19 -0.24 15.56 5.40
N VAL A 20 -0.40 14.61 4.47
CA VAL A 20 -1.09 14.82 3.19
C VAL A 20 -2.42 14.06 3.16
N ASP A 21 -3.41 14.62 2.46
CA ASP A 21 -4.73 14.00 2.29
C ASP A 21 -4.63 12.77 1.36
N PRO A 22 -4.89 11.55 1.85
CA PRO A 22 -4.77 10.31 1.07
C PRO A 22 -5.80 10.15 -0.05
N GLU A 23 -6.88 10.91 -0.06
CA GLU A 23 -7.98 10.77 -1.04
C GLU A 23 -7.90 11.78 -2.20
N GLY A 24 -7.24 12.92 -1.99
CA GLY A 24 -6.99 13.95 -3.00
C GLY A 24 -5.75 13.68 -3.86
N GLU A 25 -4.93 14.72 -4.09
CA GLU A 25 -3.75 14.63 -4.98
C GLU A 25 -2.67 13.63 -4.50
N ALA A 26 -2.68 13.25 -3.21
CA ALA A 26 -1.78 12.21 -2.70
C ALA A 26 -2.26 10.78 -2.99
N GLY A 27 -3.33 10.60 -3.79
CA GLY A 27 -3.76 9.29 -4.27
C GLY A 27 -2.68 8.52 -5.03
N LEU A 28 -1.77 9.22 -5.72
CA LEU A 28 -0.59 8.62 -6.37
C LEU A 28 0.37 8.04 -5.33
N ILE A 29 0.69 8.79 -4.27
CA ILE A 29 1.57 8.35 -3.19
C ILE A 29 0.97 7.12 -2.51
N ARG A 30 -0.33 7.17 -2.20
CA ARG A 30 -1.07 6.05 -1.62
C ARG A 30 -0.97 4.80 -2.49
N TRP A 31 -1.16 4.94 -3.80
CA TRP A 31 -1.07 3.83 -4.74
C TRP A 31 0.36 3.28 -4.85
N MET A 32 1.36 4.15 -4.98
CA MET A 32 2.78 3.74 -5.10
C MET A 32 3.24 2.93 -3.89
N VAL A 33 2.92 3.41 -2.68
CA VAL A 33 3.27 2.70 -1.43
C VAL A 33 2.61 1.34 -1.35
N ASN A 34 1.31 1.25 -1.67
CA ASN A 34 0.61 -0.04 -1.65
C ASN A 34 1.19 -1.03 -2.66
N THR A 35 1.46 -0.59 -3.89
CA THR A 35 2.09 -1.43 -4.90
C THR A 35 3.44 -1.98 -4.43
N LEU A 36 4.29 -1.14 -3.83
CA LEU A 36 5.58 -1.59 -3.30
C LEU A 36 5.42 -2.61 -2.17
N VAL A 37 4.53 -2.35 -1.20
CA VAL A 37 4.26 -3.28 -0.09
C VAL A 37 3.78 -4.63 -0.61
N TYR A 38 2.78 -4.64 -1.50
CA TYR A 38 2.24 -5.88 -2.06
C TYR A 38 3.23 -6.61 -2.95
N LEU A 39 4.03 -5.89 -3.73
CA LEU A 39 5.10 -6.49 -4.51
C LEU A 39 6.10 -7.19 -3.60
N THR A 40 6.60 -6.53 -2.55
CA THR A 40 7.56 -7.12 -1.63
C THR A 40 6.98 -8.35 -0.93
N VAL A 41 5.77 -8.27 -0.39
CA VAL A 41 5.11 -9.41 0.28
C VAL A 41 4.90 -10.57 -0.70
N SER A 42 4.50 -10.28 -1.94
CA SER A 42 4.27 -11.31 -2.96
C SER A 42 5.56 -11.99 -3.39
N LEU A 43 6.65 -11.23 -3.56
CA LEU A 43 7.96 -11.80 -3.88
C LEU A 43 8.49 -12.68 -2.75
N ILE A 44 8.32 -12.27 -1.48
CA ILE A 44 8.66 -13.10 -0.32
C ILE A 44 7.83 -14.39 -0.33
N ALA A 45 6.52 -14.29 -0.56
CA ALA A 45 5.65 -15.46 -0.63
C ALA A 45 6.06 -16.42 -1.75
N VAL A 46 6.33 -15.92 -2.95
CA VAL A 46 6.82 -16.72 -4.09
C VAL A 46 8.14 -17.39 -3.76
N TRP A 47 9.08 -16.68 -3.13
CA TRP A 47 10.35 -17.25 -2.72
C TRP A 47 10.17 -18.42 -1.73
N ILE A 48 9.35 -18.24 -0.69
CA ILE A 48 9.06 -19.29 0.30
C ILE A 48 8.39 -20.52 -0.34
N ILE A 49 7.55 -20.31 -1.36
CA ILE A 49 6.81 -21.40 -2.01
C ILE A 49 7.68 -22.13 -3.04
N ALA A 50 8.53 -21.41 -3.77
CA ALA A 50 9.24 -21.93 -4.93
C ALA A 50 10.67 -22.43 -4.62
N VAL A 51 11.26 -22.04 -3.49
CA VAL A 51 12.64 -22.39 -3.08
C VAL A 51 12.60 -23.18 -1.78
#